data_AF-A0A8C1ZIG9-F1
#
_entry.id   AF-A0A8C1ZIG9-F1
#
_cell.length_a   1.000
_cell.length_b   1.000
_cell.length_c   1.000
_cell.angle_alpha   90.00
_cell.angle_beta   90.00
_cell.angle_gamma   90.00
#
_symmetry.space_group_name_H-M   'P 1'
#
loop_
_entity.id
_entity.type
_entity.pdbx_description
1 polymer ?
#
loop_
_entity_poly.entity_id
_entity_poly.type
_entity_poly.pdbx_seq_one_letter_code
_entity_poly.pdbx_strand_id
1 'polypeptide(L)'
;MSSLSQEIQGFSAARLRKQSTRVTTVTGERFVETRRGDRFHAEREGDAACGFVQDSSLDLQVGIIRPFLLLCALSINTVTHVLNVAYGVENVFPDLFTYKTVTVLDLPETDITSYFPECFQFINEASQQGGVVLVHCNAGVSRSASVVIGFLMSQEKMSFDEAFSAVKTARPYIQPNPGFMSQLKKYNP
;
A
#
# COMPACT_ATOMS: atom_id res chain seq x y z
N MET A 1 -12.15 17.34 22.65
CA MET A 1 -11.82 16.93 21.27
C MET A 1 -12.96 16.06 20.79
N SER A 2 -13.67 16.44 19.73
CA SER A 2 -14.72 15.59 19.13
C SER A 2 -14.07 14.32 18.59
N SER A 3 -14.67 13.17 18.86
CA SER A 3 -14.24 11.91 18.25
C SER A 3 -14.55 11.97 16.76
N LEU A 4 -13.64 11.47 15.90
CA LEU A 4 -13.87 11.31 14.47
C LEU A 4 -15.21 10.60 14.17
N SER A 5 -15.61 9.65 15.03
CA SER A 5 -16.89 8.95 14.92
C SER A 5 -18.10 9.87 15.11
N GLN A 6 -18.01 10.88 15.99
CA GLN A 6 -19.06 11.88 16.19
C GLN A 6 -19.15 12.86 15.02
N GLU A 7 -18.01 13.21 14.43
CA GLU A 7 -17.96 14.04 13.22
C GLU A 7 -18.58 13.33 12.03
N ILE A 8 -18.30 12.03 11.85
CA ILE A 8 -18.90 11.21 10.80
C ILE A 8 -20.42 11.06 10.99
N GLN A 9 -20.88 10.84 12.22
CA GLN A 9 -22.32 10.73 12.52
C GLN A 9 -23.08 12.06 12.34
N GLY A 10 -22.43 13.19 12.60
CA GLY A 10 -23.00 14.52 12.38
C GLY A 10 -22.89 15.03 10.94
N PHE A 11 -22.19 14.32 10.08
CA PHE A 11 -21.91 14.76 8.72
C PHE A 11 -23.08 14.46 7.77
N SER A 12 -23.65 15.52 7.18
CA SER A 12 -24.71 15.36 6.19
C SER A 12 -24.14 14.90 4.85
N ALA A 13 -24.60 13.74 4.35
CA ALA A 13 -24.23 13.21 3.04
C ALA A 13 -24.51 14.20 1.88
N ALA A 14 -25.41 15.17 2.07
CA ALA A 14 -25.70 16.23 1.10
C ALA A 14 -24.52 17.20 0.87
N ARG A 15 -23.54 17.24 1.78
CA ARG A 15 -22.31 18.05 1.66
C ARG A 15 -21.19 17.32 0.91
N LEU A 16 -21.35 16.03 0.60
CA LEU A 16 -20.37 15.30 -0.19
C LEU A 16 -20.34 15.85 -1.62
N ARG A 17 -19.14 15.99 -2.18
CA ARG A 17 -18.99 16.20 -3.62
C ARG A 17 -19.63 15.01 -4.33
N LYS A 18 -20.45 15.28 -5.33
CA LYS A 18 -20.98 14.23 -6.20
C LYS A 18 -19.79 13.58 -6.92
N GLN A 19 -19.65 12.28 -6.75
CA GLN A 19 -18.62 11.47 -7.39
C GLN A 19 -19.27 10.42 -8.28
N SER A 20 -18.59 10.11 -9.37
CA SER A 20 -18.93 9.01 -10.27
C SER A 20 -17.72 8.09 -10.37
N THR A 21 -17.93 6.80 -10.16
CA THR A 21 -16.87 5.78 -10.24
C THR A 21 -17.02 5.03 -11.55
N ARG A 22 -15.98 5.04 -12.38
CA ARG A 22 -15.92 4.17 -13.56
C ARG A 22 -15.44 2.78 -13.13
N VAL A 23 -16.29 1.79 -13.28
CA VAL A 23 -16.00 0.37 -13.00
C VAL A 23 -15.75 -0.33 -14.33
N THR A 24 -14.65 -1.07 -14.44
CA THR A 24 -14.40 -2.00 -15.56
C THR A 24 -14.41 -3.41 -15.00
N THR A 25 -15.15 -4.34 -15.63
CA THR A 25 -15.21 -5.74 -15.20
C THR A 25 -14.05 -6.55 -15.77
N VAL A 26 -13.89 -7.78 -15.28
CA VAL A 26 -12.95 -8.78 -15.85
C VAL A 26 -13.23 -9.08 -17.33
N THR A 27 -14.47 -8.90 -17.78
CA THR A 27 -14.87 -9.07 -19.19
C THR A 27 -14.67 -7.81 -20.03
N GLY A 28 -14.32 -6.67 -19.41
CA GLY A 28 -14.11 -5.41 -20.09
C GLY A 28 -15.36 -4.55 -20.26
N GLU A 29 -16.47 -4.97 -19.65
CA GLU A 29 -17.66 -4.12 -19.57
C GLU A 29 -17.37 -2.93 -18.66
N ARG A 30 -17.81 -1.74 -19.09
CA ARG A 30 -17.60 -0.50 -18.37
C ARG A 30 -18.94 0.06 -17.88
N PHE A 31 -18.96 0.47 -16.62
CA PHE A 31 -20.10 1.11 -15.98
C PHE A 31 -19.66 2.39 -15.30
N VAL A 32 -20.48 3.42 -15.35
CA VAL A 32 -20.34 4.60 -14.50
C VAL A 32 -21.33 4.46 -13.37
N GLU A 33 -20.83 4.23 -12.17
CA GLU A 33 -21.61 4.23 -10.95
C GLU A 33 -21.71 5.64 -10.39
N THR A 34 -22.93 6.14 -10.25
CA THR A 34 -23.22 7.42 -9.60
C THR A 34 -24.16 7.19 -8.43
N ARG A 35 -23.82 7.76 -7.26
CA ARG A 35 -24.73 7.74 -6.11
C ARG A 35 -25.78 8.85 -6.25
N ARG A 36 -27.07 8.48 -6.29
CA ARG A 36 -28.21 9.40 -6.26
C ARG A 36 -29.05 9.11 -5.00
N GLY A 37 -28.85 9.92 -3.95
CA GLY A 37 -29.45 9.66 -2.64
C GLY A 37 -28.83 8.40 -1.98
N ASP A 38 -29.69 7.47 -1.57
CA ASP A 38 -29.28 6.19 -0.97
C ASP A 38 -29.16 5.04 -1.98
N ARG A 39 -29.28 5.32 -3.28
CA ARG A 39 -29.17 4.32 -4.33
C ARG A 39 -27.96 4.58 -5.22
N PHE A 40 -27.29 3.49 -5.60
CA PHE A 40 -26.29 3.49 -6.66
C PHE A 40 -26.98 3.22 -7.99
N HIS A 41 -26.67 4.04 -8.98
CA HIS A 41 -27.08 3.84 -10.37
C HIS A 41 -25.84 3.54 -11.19
N ALA A 42 -25.85 2.42 -11.90
CA ALA A 42 -24.79 2.03 -12.83
C ALA A 42 -25.32 2.18 -14.26
N GLU A 43 -24.69 3.03 -15.06
CA GLU A 43 -24.99 3.18 -16.49
C GLU A 43 -23.83 2.62 -17.31
N ARG A 44 -24.14 1.76 -18.28
CA ARG A 44 -23.11 1.16 -19.15
C ARG A 44 -22.49 2.24 -20.04
N GLU A 45 -21.16 2.30 -20.06
CA GLU A 45 -20.42 3.33 -20.77
C GLU A 45 -19.70 2.76 -21.99
N GLY A 46 -20.22 3.09 -23.18
CA GLY A 46 -19.58 2.81 -24.46
C GLY A 46 -19.42 1.33 -24.83
N ASP A 47 -18.58 1.09 -25.84
CA ASP A 47 -18.22 -0.25 -26.28
C ASP A 47 -17.30 -0.94 -25.27
N ALA A 48 -17.41 -2.27 -25.19
CA ALA A 48 -16.60 -3.08 -24.29
C ALA A 48 -15.11 -2.84 -24.56
N ALA A 49 -14.35 -2.59 -23.50
CA ALA A 49 -12.90 -2.48 -23.57
C ALA A 49 -12.24 -3.84 -23.35
N CYS A 50 -10.92 -3.90 -23.42
CA CYS A 50 -10.21 -5.06 -22.90
C CYS A 50 -10.50 -5.16 -21.39
N GLY A 51 -11.00 -6.33 -20.97
CA GLY A 51 -11.07 -6.69 -19.56
C GLY A 51 -9.69 -6.84 -18.94
N PHE A 52 -9.65 -7.15 -17.65
CA PHE A 52 -8.42 -7.49 -16.98
C PHE A 52 -8.39 -8.98 -16.65
N VAL A 53 -7.23 -9.59 -16.79
CA VAL A 53 -7.00 -10.96 -16.35
C VAL A 53 -6.79 -10.93 -14.84
N GLN A 54 -7.67 -11.59 -14.10
CA GLN A 54 -7.47 -11.81 -12.67
C GLN A 54 -6.40 -12.89 -12.49
N ASP A 55 -5.16 -12.46 -12.25
CA ASP A 55 -4.10 -13.39 -11.88
C ASP A 55 -4.37 -13.94 -10.48
N SER A 56 -4.67 -15.23 -10.41
CA SER A 56 -4.95 -15.96 -9.17
C SER A 56 -3.75 -16.76 -8.69
N SER A 57 -2.61 -16.65 -9.37
CA SER A 57 -1.38 -17.32 -8.94
C SER A 57 -0.91 -16.73 -7.62
N LEU A 58 -0.47 -17.60 -6.71
CA LEU A 58 0.13 -17.16 -5.46
C LEU A 58 1.50 -16.55 -5.77
N ASP A 59 1.67 -15.29 -5.40
CA ASP A 59 2.97 -14.64 -5.48
C ASP A 59 3.86 -15.12 -4.33
N LEU A 60 4.59 -16.21 -4.59
CA LEU A 60 5.51 -16.82 -3.66
C LEU A 60 6.88 -16.11 -3.63
N GLN A 61 7.08 -15.03 -4.40
CA GLN A 61 8.37 -14.36 -4.47
C GLN A 61 8.54 -13.39 -3.30
N VAL A 62 9.43 -13.74 -2.38
CA VAL A 62 9.90 -12.84 -1.33
C VAL A 62 10.95 -11.90 -1.91
N GLY A 63 10.69 -10.59 -1.87
CA GLY A 63 11.69 -9.59 -2.21
C GLY A 63 12.68 -9.41 -1.05
N ILE A 64 13.89 -9.96 -1.17
CA ILE A 64 14.94 -9.75 -0.15
C ILE A 64 15.65 -8.44 -0.47
N ILE A 65 15.37 -7.40 0.32
CA ILE A 65 15.98 -6.08 0.16
C ILE A 65 17.31 -6.04 0.89
N ARG A 66 17.29 -6.45 2.16
CA ARG A 66 18.45 -6.69 3.02
C ARG A 66 18.22 -7.98 3.81
N PRO A 67 19.25 -8.58 4.43
CA PRO A 67 19.07 -9.77 5.26
C PRO A 67 18.00 -9.60 6.35
N PHE A 68 17.82 -8.38 6.88
CA PHE A 68 16.82 -8.04 7.89
C PHE A 68 15.54 -7.39 7.34
N LEU A 69 15.45 -7.13 6.03
CA LEU A 69 14.34 -6.37 5.42
C LEU A 69 13.79 -7.09 4.18
N LEU A 70 12.57 -7.63 4.31
CA LEU A 70 11.87 -8.39 3.30
C LEU A 70 10.61 -7.64 2.81
N LEU A 71 10.20 -7.90 1.57
CA LEU A 71 9.05 -7.28 0.93
C LEU A 71 8.04 -8.33 0.43
N CYS A 72 6.77 -8.08 0.73
CA CYS A 72 5.56 -8.78 0.25
C CYS A 72 5.28 -10.16 0.85
N ALA A 73 5.99 -11.21 0.43
CA ALA A 73 5.60 -12.58 0.74
C ALA A 73 6.19 -13.05 2.08
N LEU A 74 5.37 -13.73 2.89
CA LEU A 74 5.75 -14.22 4.20
C LEU A 74 6.60 -15.50 4.07
N SER A 75 7.87 -15.40 4.47
CA SER A 75 8.72 -16.56 4.73
C SER A 75 8.75 -16.84 6.22
N ILE A 76 7.93 -17.80 6.67
CA ILE A 76 7.67 -18.06 8.10
C ILE A 76 8.96 -18.42 8.86
N ASN A 77 9.95 -19.02 8.21
CA ASN A 77 11.14 -19.54 8.90
C ASN A 77 12.18 -18.47 9.29
N THR A 78 12.03 -17.23 8.83
CA THR A 78 13.02 -16.16 9.05
C THR A 78 12.42 -14.87 9.59
N VAL A 79 11.13 -14.62 9.36
CA VAL A 79 10.47 -13.38 9.78
C VAL A 79 10.20 -13.41 11.28
N THR A 80 10.46 -12.28 11.93
CA THR A 80 10.18 -12.06 13.36
C THR A 80 9.20 -10.90 13.58
N HIS A 81 9.23 -9.94 12.66
CA HIS A 81 8.45 -8.70 12.73
C HIS A 81 7.70 -8.50 11.41
N VAL A 82 6.47 -8.01 11.48
CA VAL A 82 5.65 -7.72 10.31
C VAL A 82 5.14 -6.28 10.36
N LEU A 83 5.55 -5.49 9.37
CA LEU A 83 5.02 -4.15 9.13
C LEU A 83 3.92 -4.22 8.07
N ASN A 84 2.67 -4.17 8.54
CA ASN A 84 1.48 -4.16 7.70
C ASN A 84 1.12 -2.72 7.35
N VAL A 85 1.35 -2.31 6.09
CA VAL A 85 0.99 -0.96 5.60
C VAL A 85 -0.29 -0.95 4.76
N ALA A 86 -1.12 -1.99 4.86
CA ALA A 86 -2.38 -2.07 4.15
C ALA A 86 -3.53 -1.43 4.93
N TYR A 87 -4.52 -0.97 4.17
CA TYR A 87 -5.85 -0.64 4.69
C TYR A 87 -6.74 -1.88 4.62
N GLY A 88 -7.39 -2.23 5.72
CA GLY A 88 -8.40 -3.30 5.78
C GLY A 88 -7.87 -4.73 5.71
N VAL A 89 -6.59 -4.96 5.96
CA VAL A 89 -5.98 -6.30 6.02
C VAL A 89 -5.63 -6.63 7.46
N GLU A 90 -6.17 -7.72 7.96
CA GLU A 90 -5.95 -8.21 9.32
C GLU A 90 -4.61 -8.94 9.46
N ASN A 91 -4.09 -8.96 10.70
CA ASN A 91 -2.87 -9.70 11.04
C ASN A 91 -3.25 -11.15 11.39
N VAL A 92 -2.86 -12.10 10.53
CA VAL A 92 -3.35 -13.49 10.60
C VAL A 92 -2.58 -14.37 11.59
N PHE A 93 -1.36 -13.99 11.99
CA PHE A 93 -0.47 -14.81 12.82
C PHE A 93 0.09 -14.05 14.05
N PRO A 94 -0.75 -13.41 14.88
CA PRO A 94 -0.31 -12.54 15.97
C PRO A 94 0.57 -13.24 17.02
N ASP A 95 0.42 -14.55 17.19
CA ASP A 95 1.21 -15.33 18.14
C ASP A 95 2.62 -15.69 17.63
N LEU A 96 2.87 -15.53 16.33
CA LEU A 96 4.15 -15.90 15.69
C LEU A 96 5.06 -14.70 15.43
N PHE A 97 4.50 -13.50 15.26
CA PHE A 97 5.26 -12.32 14.86
C PHE A 97 4.88 -11.08 15.67
N THR A 98 5.84 -10.19 15.86
CA THR A 98 5.57 -8.84 16.35
C THR A 98 5.02 -7.99 15.21
N TYR A 99 3.76 -7.53 15.34
CA TYR A 99 3.12 -6.72 14.31
C TYR A 99 3.18 -5.22 14.60
N LYS A 100 3.30 -4.44 13.54
CA LYS A 100 2.94 -3.03 13.49
C LYS A 100 2.04 -2.78 12.29
N THR A 101 0.86 -2.23 12.52
CA THR A 101 -0.08 -1.88 11.45
C THR A 101 -0.12 -0.37 11.28
N VAL A 102 0.24 0.11 10.09
CA VAL A 102 0.15 1.52 9.69
C VAL A 102 -0.83 1.61 8.53
N THR A 103 -2.01 2.15 8.78
CA THR A 103 -3.10 2.11 7.81
C THR A 103 -2.91 3.14 6.70
N VAL A 104 -2.42 2.70 5.54
CA VAL A 104 -2.16 3.57 4.37
C VAL A 104 -3.10 3.22 3.20
N LEU A 105 -3.80 4.24 2.69
CA LEU A 105 -4.60 4.14 1.47
C LEU A 105 -3.70 4.17 0.23
N ASP A 106 -4.00 3.36 -0.78
CA ASP A 106 -3.23 3.29 -2.03
C ASP A 106 -3.71 4.30 -3.08
N LEU A 107 -3.84 5.56 -2.65
CA LEU A 107 -4.34 6.63 -3.49
C LEU A 107 -3.21 7.63 -3.79
N PRO A 108 -3.09 8.16 -5.03
CA PRO A 108 -2.08 9.16 -5.37
C PRO A 108 -2.08 10.41 -4.48
N GLU A 109 -3.23 10.75 -3.91
CA GLU A 109 -3.42 11.91 -3.02
C GLU A 109 -3.00 11.64 -1.58
N THR A 110 -2.78 10.37 -1.20
CA THR A 110 -2.33 10.02 0.15
C THR A 110 -0.88 10.47 0.33
N ASP A 111 -0.61 11.25 1.38
CA ASP A 111 0.77 11.60 1.74
C ASP A 111 1.46 10.41 2.41
N ILE A 112 2.17 9.60 1.63
CA ILE A 112 2.87 8.41 2.15
C ILE A 112 4.09 8.80 2.98
N THR A 113 4.68 9.97 2.73
CA THR A 113 5.90 10.42 3.41
C THR A 113 5.65 10.73 4.88
N SER A 114 4.42 11.14 5.23
CA SER A 114 4.01 11.37 6.61
C SER A 114 4.10 10.12 7.50
N TYR A 115 4.00 8.92 6.93
CA TYR A 115 4.07 7.64 7.64
C TYR A 115 5.50 7.08 7.78
N PHE A 116 6.46 7.66 7.07
CA PHE A 116 7.84 7.17 7.05
C PHE A 116 8.50 7.14 8.42
N PRO A 117 8.42 8.19 9.28
CA PRO A 117 9.06 8.15 10.59
C PRO A 117 8.63 6.94 11.43
N GLU A 118 7.32 6.68 11.46
CA GLU A 118 6.75 5.55 12.21
C GLU A 118 7.16 4.19 11.63
N CYS A 119 7.16 4.07 10.30
CA CYS A 119 7.55 2.83 9.62
C CYS A 119 9.05 2.54 9.81
N PHE A 120 9.90 3.56 9.65
CA PHE A 120 11.35 3.41 9.73
C PHE A 120 11.80 3.11 11.15
N GLN A 121 11.16 3.72 12.15
CA GLN A 121 11.39 3.41 13.55
C GLN A 121 11.19 1.91 13.81
N PHE A 122 10.05 1.35 13.38
CA PHE A 122 9.77 -0.08 13.57
C PHE A 122 10.80 -0.98 12.87
N ILE A 123 11.19 -0.64 11.64
CA ILE A 123 12.20 -1.41 10.89
C ILE A 123 13.55 -1.37 11.61
N ASN A 124 13.96 -0.19 12.08
CA ASN A 124 15.24 0.02 12.76
C ASN A 124 15.29 -0.68 14.12
N GLU A 125 14.23 -0.56 14.93
CA GLU A 125 14.15 -1.22 16.24
C GLU A 125 14.24 -2.74 16.11
N ALA A 126 13.50 -3.33 15.17
CA ALA A 126 13.55 -4.76 14.90
C ALA A 126 14.95 -5.20 14.42
N SER A 127 15.57 -4.43 13.52
CA SER A 127 16.93 -4.71 13.02
C SER A 127 17.97 -4.67 14.15
N GLN A 128 17.90 -3.68 15.04
CA GLN A 128 18.78 -3.56 16.20
C GLN A 128 18.65 -4.73 17.19
N GLN A 129 17.48 -5.38 17.24
CA GLN A 129 17.23 -6.57 18.04
C GLN A 129 17.67 -7.87 17.33
N GLY A 130 18.28 -7.78 16.14
CA GLY A 130 18.65 -8.93 15.32
C GLY A 130 17.45 -9.59 14.63
N GLY A 131 16.30 -8.91 14.57
CA GLY A 131 15.09 -9.38 13.93
C GLY A 131 15.10 -9.16 12.41
N VAL A 132 14.24 -9.92 11.73
CA VAL A 132 13.92 -9.76 10.31
C VAL A 132 12.49 -9.22 10.17
N VAL A 133 12.36 -8.14 9.41
CA VAL A 133 11.11 -7.42 9.17
C VAL A 133 10.57 -7.74 7.79
N LEU A 134 9.32 -8.19 7.72
CA LEU A 134 8.54 -8.24 6.50
C LEU A 134 7.67 -6.99 6.38
N VAL A 135 7.86 -6.22 5.31
CA VAL A 135 6.95 -5.11 4.96
C VAL A 135 5.97 -5.61 3.90
N HIS A 136 4.67 -5.54 4.18
CA HIS A 136 3.64 -5.93 3.21
C HIS A 136 2.50 -4.92 3.15
N CYS A 137 1.75 -4.96 2.05
CA CYS A 137 0.48 -4.26 1.90
C CYS A 137 -0.57 -5.27 1.40
N ASN A 138 -1.49 -4.85 0.54
CA ASN A 138 -2.49 -5.77 -0.03
C ASN A 138 -1.90 -6.65 -1.15
N ALA A 139 -1.19 -6.04 -2.11
CA ALA A 139 -0.62 -6.74 -3.28
C ALA A 139 0.91 -6.75 -3.31
N GLY A 140 1.56 -6.04 -2.39
CA GLY A 140 3.02 -5.90 -2.39
C GLY A 140 3.59 -5.14 -3.60
N VAL A 141 2.78 -4.28 -4.24
CA VAL A 141 3.13 -3.56 -5.47
C VAL A 141 3.46 -2.09 -5.21
N SER A 142 2.59 -1.38 -4.47
CA SER A 142 2.66 0.08 -4.33
C SER A 142 3.11 0.52 -2.93
N ARG A 143 2.20 0.55 -1.94
CA ARG A 143 2.47 1.06 -0.57
C ARG A 143 3.72 0.48 0.10
N SER A 144 3.81 -0.85 0.21
CA SER A 144 4.94 -1.50 0.88
C SER A 144 6.26 -1.25 0.13
N ALA A 145 6.23 -1.24 -1.20
CA ALA A 145 7.40 -0.90 -2.01
C ALA A 145 7.82 0.56 -1.76
N SER A 146 6.88 1.50 -1.73
CA SER A 146 7.16 2.91 -1.44
C SER A 146 7.79 3.13 -0.06
N VAL A 147 7.30 2.43 0.97
CA VAL A 147 7.89 2.51 2.32
C VAL A 147 9.32 1.98 2.32
N VAL A 148 9.58 0.85 1.67
CA VAL A 148 10.94 0.29 1.55
C VAL A 148 11.87 1.22 0.77
N ILE A 149 11.42 1.80 -0.35
CA ILE A 149 12.21 2.76 -1.13
C ILE A 149 12.57 3.97 -0.26
N GLY A 150 11.58 4.56 0.42
CA GLY A 150 11.80 5.68 1.32
C GLY A 150 12.78 5.34 2.46
N PHE A 151 12.70 4.11 2.99
CA PHE A 151 13.61 3.62 4.04
C PHE A 151 15.05 3.59 3.54
N LEU A 152 15.30 3.01 2.36
CA LEU A 152 16.63 2.96 1.76
C LEU A 152 17.19 4.37 1.48
N MET A 153 16.35 5.27 0.95
CA MET A 153 16.74 6.67 0.74
C MET A 153 17.14 7.34 2.06
N SER A 154 16.38 7.11 3.14
CA SER A 154 16.60 7.77 4.43
C SER A 154 17.79 7.20 5.20
N GLN A 155 17.85 5.87 5.34
CA GLN A 155 18.82 5.19 6.19
C GLN A 155 20.15 4.93 5.49
N GLU A 156 20.11 4.65 4.18
CA GLU A 156 21.32 4.33 3.40
C GLU A 156 21.76 5.48 2.49
N LYS A 157 21.08 6.64 2.57
CA LYS A 157 21.38 7.84 1.79
C LYS A 157 21.41 7.60 0.27
N MET A 158 20.62 6.62 -0.18
CA MET A 158 20.45 6.35 -1.61
C MET A 158 19.62 7.45 -2.28
N SER A 159 19.96 7.78 -3.51
CA SER A 159 19.05 8.54 -4.38
C SER A 159 17.78 7.73 -4.65
N PHE A 160 16.73 8.43 -5.09
CA PHE A 160 15.48 7.79 -5.49
C PHE A 160 15.71 6.67 -6.53
N ASP A 161 16.51 6.95 -7.57
CA ASP A 161 16.72 6.00 -8.66
C ASP A 161 17.49 4.76 -8.21
N GLU A 162 18.49 4.92 -7.33
CA GLU A 162 19.22 3.79 -6.73
C GLU A 162 18.32 2.93 -5.86
N ALA A 163 17.56 3.55 -4.95
CA ALA A 163 16.65 2.85 -4.06
C ALA A 163 15.54 2.14 -4.85
N PHE A 164 14.93 2.83 -5.81
CA PHE A 164 13.90 2.23 -6.67
C PHE A 164 14.44 1.04 -7.45
N SER A 165 15.62 1.18 -8.06
CA SER A 165 16.27 0.10 -8.81
C SER A 165 16.56 -1.11 -7.92
N ALA A 166 17.11 -0.90 -6.72
CA ALA A 166 17.40 -1.98 -5.78
C ALA A 166 16.14 -2.79 -5.41
N VAL A 167 15.04 -2.09 -5.10
CA VAL A 167 13.76 -2.77 -4.77
C VAL A 167 13.16 -3.44 -6.01
N LYS A 168 13.28 -2.82 -7.21
CA LYS A 168 12.79 -3.38 -8.48
C LYS A 168 13.54 -4.65 -8.88
N THR A 169 14.85 -4.70 -8.62
CA THR A 169 15.67 -5.90 -8.84
C THR A 169 15.24 -7.03 -7.90
N ALA A 170 15.02 -6.72 -6.61
CA ALA A 170 14.56 -7.71 -5.65
C ALA A 170 13.12 -8.19 -5.91
N ARG A 171 12.28 -7.31 -6.48
CA ARG A 171 10.87 -7.60 -6.79
C ARG A 171 10.44 -6.89 -8.10
N PRO A 172 10.49 -7.60 -9.24
CA PRO A 172 10.24 -7.01 -10.56
C PRO A 172 8.86 -6.37 -10.74
N TYR A 173 7.86 -6.76 -9.95
CA TYR A 173 6.49 -6.30 -10.06
C TYR A 173 6.17 -5.05 -9.24
N ILE A 174 7.13 -4.47 -8.51
CA ILE A 174 6.83 -3.21 -7.80
C ILE A 174 6.43 -2.12 -8.78
N GLN A 175 5.42 -1.36 -8.39
CA GLN A 175 4.91 -0.22 -9.13
C GLN A 175 4.15 0.69 -8.15
N PRO A 176 4.88 1.52 -7.37
CA PRO A 176 4.27 2.62 -6.63
C PRO A 176 3.32 3.41 -7.51
N ASN A 177 2.17 3.81 -6.96
CA ASN A 177 1.24 4.66 -7.69
C ASN A 177 1.91 6.00 -8.09
N PRO A 178 1.41 6.71 -9.11
CA PRO A 178 2.05 7.93 -9.61
C PRO A 178 2.23 9.05 -8.58
N GLY A 179 1.32 9.14 -7.60
CA GLY A 179 1.42 10.09 -6.49
C GLY A 179 2.60 9.75 -5.58
N PHE A 180 2.72 8.49 -5.18
CA PHE A 180 3.85 8.02 -4.36
C PHE A 180 5.18 8.14 -5.10
N MET A 181 5.23 7.85 -6.40
CA MET A 181 6.43 8.08 -7.21
C MET A 181 6.86 9.55 -7.17
N SER A 182 5.90 10.47 -7.30
CA SER A 182 6.15 11.91 -7.26
C SER A 182 6.62 12.37 -5.88
N GLN A 183 6.01 11.83 -4.81
CA GLN A 183 6.39 12.12 -3.44
C GLN A 183 7.80 11.59 -3.13
N LEU A 184 8.11 10.35 -3.50
CA LEU A 184 9.43 9.75 -3.31
C LEU A 184 10.53 10.52 -4.06
N LYS A 185 10.29 10.96 -5.30
CA LYS A 185 11.27 11.78 -6.04
C LYS A 185 11.54 13.14 -5.39
N LYS A 186 10.56 13.70 -4.68
CA LYS A 186 10.67 14.97 -3.95
C LYS A 186 11.14 14.78 -2.51
N TYR A 187 11.14 13.55 -2.01
CA TYR A 187 11.49 13.23 -0.64
C TYR A 187 12.99 13.41 -0.45
N ASN A 188 13.35 14.31 0.46
CA ASN A 188 14.73 14.60 0.82
C ASN A 188 14.91 14.33 2.34
N PRO A 189 15.41 13.13 2.72
CA PRO A 189 15.51 12.69 4.11
C PRO A 189 16.69 13.26 4.90
#